data_AF-A0A6L6FEI6-F1
#
_entry.id   AF-A0A6L6FEI6-F1
#
_cell.length_a   1.000
_cell.length_b   1.000
_cell.length_c   1.000
_cell.angle_alpha   90.00
_cell.angle_beta   90.00
_cell.angle_gamma   90.00
#
_symmetry.space_group_name_H-M   'P 1'
#
loop_
_entity.id
_entity.type
_entity.pdbx_description
1 polymer ?
#
loop_
_entity_poly.entity_id
_entity_poly.type
_entity_poly.pdbx_seq_one_letter_code
_entity_poly.pdbx_strand_id
1 'polypeptide(L)' 'MDGISHAGEIYTLQELGVERINTDFDIVDFIDENSNLIGERSTAIINGIECEMSEVYFTYL' A
#
# COMPACT_ATOMS: atom_id res chain seq x y z
N MET A 1 8.53 12.09 -8.65
CA MET A 1 9.48 11.99 -7.52
C MET A 1 10.77 11.39 -8.03
N ASP A 2 11.89 11.69 -7.38
CA ASP A 2 13.23 11.22 -7.76
C ASP A 2 13.61 9.88 -7.11
N GLY A 3 12.69 9.28 -6.35
CA GLY A 3 12.91 8.02 -5.63
C GLY A 3 13.64 8.18 -4.30
N ILE A 4 13.89 9.42 -3.86
CA ILE A 4 14.53 9.72 -2.58
C ILE A 4 13.45 10.16 -1.60
N SER A 5 13.32 9.47 -0.46
CA SER A 5 12.39 9.89 0.59
C SER A 5 12.94 11.07 1.39
N HIS A 6 12.13 12.10 1.54
CA HIS A 6 12.42 13.27 2.36
C HIS A 6 11.61 13.29 3.66
N ALA A 7 12.06 14.08 4.65
CA ALA A 7 11.42 14.14 5.97
C ALA A 7 9.93 14.55 5.93
N GLY A 8 9.50 15.31 4.93
CA GLY A 8 8.10 15.71 4.75
C GLY A 8 7.20 14.65 4.10
N GLU A 9 7.76 13.51 3.70
CA GLU A 9 7.07 12.43 2.99
C GLU A 9 6.92 11.15 3.85
N ILE A 10 7.48 11.17 5.06
CA ILE A 10 7.47 10.04 5.99
C ILE A 10 6.49 10.34 7.12
N TYR A 11 5.60 9.39 7.39
CA TYR A 11 4.58 9.50 8.43
C TYR A 11 4.60 8.25 9.30
N THR A 12 4.35 8.43 10.59
CA THR A 12 4.07 7.33 11.51
C THR A 12 2.65 6.80 11.29
N LEU A 13 2.42 5.54 11.66
CA LEU A 13 1.08 4.94 11.62
C LEU A 13 0.06 5.74 12.43
N GLN A 14 0.48 6.30 13.56
CA GLN A 14 -0.37 7.13 14.41
C GLN A 14 -0.78 8.44 13.72
N GLU A 15 0.14 9.13 13.04
CA GLU A 15 -0.16 10.36 12.29
C GLU A 15 -1.14 10.10 11.15
N LEU A 16 -1.07 8.93 10.53
CA LEU A 16 -2.00 8.49 9.48
C LEU A 16 -3.33 7.97 10.02
N GLY A 17 -3.47 7.78 11.34
CA GLY A 17 -4.67 7.23 11.97
C GLY A 17 -4.87 5.73 11.71
N VAL A 18 -3.78 4.99 11.48
CA VAL A 18 -3.83 3.54 11.31
C VAL A 18 -4.06 2.87 12.67
N GLU A 19 -5.13 2.08 12.75
CA GLU A 19 -5.57 1.40 13.97
C GLU A 19 -5.24 -0.09 13.96
N ARG A 20 -5.30 -0.73 12.77
CA ARG A 20 -5.03 -2.16 12.57
C ARG A 20 -4.55 -2.42 11.16
N ILE A 21 -3.64 -3.38 11.01
CA ILE A 21 -3.25 -3.96 9.73
C ILE A 21 -3.59 -5.45 9.79
N ASN A 22 -4.34 -5.95 8.80
CA ASN A 22 -4.60 -7.38 8.67
C ASN A 22 -3.43 -8.02 7.93
N THR A 23 -2.95 -9.16 8.43
CA THR A 23 -1.80 -9.86 7.85
C THR A 23 -2.20 -11.06 7.01
N ASP A 24 -3.49 -11.42 7.02
CA ASP A 24 -4.05 -12.38 6.07
C ASP A 24 -4.26 -11.66 4.74
N PHE A 25 -3.84 -12.29 3.65
CA PHE A 25 -3.89 -11.71 2.31
C PHE A 25 -4.40 -12.71 1.28
N ASP A 26 -5.00 -12.16 0.23
CA ASP A 26 -5.41 -12.89 -0.96
C ASP A 26 -4.40 -12.68 -2.08
N ILE A 27 -4.10 -13.74 -2.84
CA ILE A 27 -3.30 -13.65 -4.07
C ILE A 27 -4.20 -13.15 -5.20
N VAL A 28 -3.76 -12.09 -5.88
CA VAL A 28 -4.53 -11.39 -6.92
C VAL A 28 -3.87 -11.49 -8.30
N ASP A 29 -2.55 -11.39 -8.38
CA ASP A 29 -1.75 -11.44 -9.62
C ASP A 29 -2.36 -10.64 -10.79
N PHE A 30 -2.65 -9.36 -10.54
CA PHE A 30 -3.28 -8.45 -11.50
C PHE A 30 -2.29 -7.43 -12.06
N ILE A 31 -2.24 -7.26 -13.38
CA ILE A 31 -1.44 -6.21 -14.02
C ILE A 31 -2.32 -4.96 -14.22
N ASP A 32 -1.88 -3.83 -13.68
CA ASP A 32 -2.59 -2.55 -13.77
C ASP A 32 -2.39 -1.85 -15.13
N GLU A 33 -3.09 -0.73 -15.32
CA GLU A 33 -3.02 0.08 -16.55
C GLU A 33 -1.63 0.65 -16.85
N ASN A 34 -0.77 0.73 -15.84
CA ASN A 34 0.61 1.22 -15.94
C ASN A 34 1.61 0.05 -16.04
N SER A 35 1.13 -1.18 -16.26
CA SER A 35 1.92 -2.42 -16.32
C SER A 35 2.56 -2.86 -15.01
N ASN A 36 2.21 -2.27 -13.86
CA ASN A 36 2.65 -2.76 -12.56
C ASN A 36 1.90 -4.02 -12.17
N LEU A 37 2.54 -4.92 -11.44
CA LEU A 37 1.88 -6.11 -10.90
C LEU A 37 1.40 -5.85 -9.47
N ILE A 38 0.11 -6.06 -9.23
CA ILE A 38 -0.50 -6.19 -7.90
C ILE A 38 -0.52 -7.68 -7.55
N GLY A 39 0.38 -8.12 -6.66
CA GLY A 39 0.55 -9.53 -6.30
C GLY A 39 -0.46 -9.99 -5.27
N GLU A 40 -0.52 -9.28 -4.15
CA GLU A 40 -1.31 -9.63 -2.97
C GLU A 40 -2.16 -8.46 -2.49
N ARG A 41 -3.30 -8.75 -1.85
CA ARG A 41 -4.18 -7.76 -1.21
C ARG A 41 -4.56 -8.15 0.20
N SER A 42 -4.60 -7.15 1.07
CA SER A 42 -5.10 -7.21 2.43
C SER A 42 -5.88 -5.92 2.75
N THR A 43 -6.31 -5.75 4.00
CA THR A 43 -6.96 -4.55 4.50
C THR A 43 -6.29 -3.97 5.74
N ALA A 44 -6.49 -2.68 5.96
CA ALA A 44 -6.15 -1.96 7.17
C ALA A 44 -7.33 -1.12 7.64
N ILE A 45 -7.42 -0.85 8.94
CA ILE A 45 -8.39 0.10 9.50
C ILE A 45 -7.67 1.43 9.71
N ILE A 46 -8.17 2.47 9.04
CA ILE A 46 -7.61 3.82 9.08
C ILE A 46 -8.74 4.79 9.41
N ASN A 47 -8.65 5.49 10.53
CA ASN A 47 -9.70 6.39 11.04
C ASN A 47 -11.09 5.72 11.10
N GLY A 48 -11.14 4.47 11.56
CA GLY A 48 -12.35 3.64 11.64
C GLY A 48 -12.88 3.11 10.30
N ILE A 49 -12.19 3.36 9.17
CA ILE A 49 -12.60 2.92 7.83
C ILE A 49 -11.70 1.77 7.37
N GLU A 50 -12.29 0.69 6.89
CA GLU A 50 -11.54 -0.37 6.23
C GLU A 50 -11.07 0.08 4.84
N CYS A 51 -9.77 -0.02 4.62
CA CYS A 51 -9.06 0.41 3.42
C CYS A 51 -8.26 -0.77 2.85
N GLU A 52 -8.19 -0.87 1.52
CA GLU A 52 -7.36 -1.88 0.84
C GLU A 52 -5.87 -1.53 0.95
N MET A 53 -5.03 -2.54 1.13
CA MET A 53 -3.58 -2.47 1.08
C MET A 53 -3.07 -3.53 0.10
N SER A 54 -2.22 -3.13 -0.84
CA SER A 54 -1.72 -4.00 -1.92
C SER A 54 -0.21 -4.12 -1.89
N GLU A 55 0.32 -5.31 -2.19
CA GLU A 55 1.70 -5.48 -2.64
C GLU A 55 1.79 -5.06 -4.12
N VAL A 56 2.74 -4.19 -4.46
CA VAL A 56 2.90 -3.66 -5.82
C VAL A 56 4.35 -3.81 -6.28
N TYR A 57 4.55 -4.50 -7.40
CA TYR A 57 5.80 -4.54 -8.14
C TYR A 57 5.76 -3.50 -9.26
N PHE A 58 6.49 -2.40 -9.05
CA PHE A 58 6.56 -1.31 -10.02
C PHE A 58 7.42 -1.70 -11.22
N THR A 59 6.92 -1.46 -12.42
CA THR A 59 7.73 -1.58 -13.64
C THR A 59 8.59 -0.34 -13.82
N TYR A 60 9.88 -0.56 -14.07
CA TYR A 60 10.81 0.52 -14.44
C TYR A 60 10.90 0.57 -15.98
N LEU A 61 10.57 1.72 -16.56
CA LEU A 61 10.78 2.04 -17.98
C LEU A 61 12.01 2.94 -18.15
#